data_AF-A0A7S1M3I6-F1
#
_entry.id   AF-A0A7S1M3I6-F1
#
_cell.length_a   1.000
_cell.length_b   1.000
_cell.length_c   1.000
_cell.angle_alpha   90.00
_cell.angle_beta   90.00
_cell.angle_gamma   90.00
#
_symmetry.space_group_name_H-M   'P 1'
#
loop_
_entity.id
_entity.type
_entity.pdbx_description
1 polymer ?
#
loop_
_entity_poly.entity_id
_entity_poly.type
_entity_poly.pdbx_seq_one_letter_code
_entity_poly.pdbx_strand_id
1 'polypeptide(L)'
;MSSGAADDGPPRSSLVHSFAGHLSRLSLCDYRPDRRWGRGQLPAAGAESVVDAALRTVMEVVIELLGGMALADSFLPVCRWWFNEAVCHPGSFRIPVEVWRIGACQQLDEQICRMREPPAITDFEDLRVGLEHAEEEMRLTELSASFPSGVTVVLLRFARRLSGLLRWINAAPFNGQSADEGNSDSESTLLRRRYLRSEAEEFRRRVALLADATRELRKRLPDPELPIRWAQWFEEAGEIAGFPEGHCMRYRSQREQVAAVWANNRRTFLSTDEHVDALVESLCVLDDLTEISDEAPRVRLESRRWPACQAGVCEAAWRRVRRLFGQPR
;
A
#
# COMPACT_ATOMS: atom_id res chain seq x y z
N MET A 1 7.12 69.99 9.18
CA MET A 1 7.57 69.04 10.23
C MET A 1 6.61 67.87 10.18
N SER A 2 6.98 66.84 9.43
CA SER A 2 6.12 65.67 9.18
C SER A 2 6.53 64.54 10.12
N SER A 3 5.59 64.09 10.94
CA SER A 3 5.71 62.90 11.78
C SER A 3 5.41 61.67 10.91
N GLY A 4 6.39 60.78 10.79
CA GLY A 4 6.22 59.45 10.21
C GLY A 4 6.14 58.43 11.32
N ALA A 5 4.97 57.81 11.50
CA ALA A 5 4.77 56.66 12.37
C ALA A 5 5.23 55.40 11.62
N ALA A 6 6.19 54.68 12.22
CA ALA A 6 6.59 53.35 11.78
C ALA A 6 5.62 52.33 12.38
N ASP A 7 5.08 51.48 11.52
CA ASP A 7 4.11 50.42 11.81
C ASP A 7 4.89 49.12 12.09
N ASP A 8 5.02 48.75 13.36
CA ASP A 8 5.69 47.51 13.80
C ASP A 8 4.72 46.33 13.68
N GLY A 9 4.82 45.60 12.57
CA GLY A 9 4.12 44.32 12.37
C GLY A 9 4.67 43.20 13.28
N PRO A 10 3.85 42.20 13.66
CA PRO A 10 4.22 41.17 14.62
C PRO A 10 5.32 40.22 14.08
N PRO A 11 6.12 39.60 14.98
CA PRO A 11 7.22 38.72 14.59
C PRO A 11 6.72 37.46 13.88
N ARG A 12 7.31 37.20 12.69
CA ARG A 12 6.99 36.07 11.79
C ARG A 12 7.09 34.67 12.43
N SER A 13 7.74 34.53 13.58
CA SER A 13 7.85 33.26 14.32
C SER A 13 6.54 32.82 15.00
N SER A 14 5.61 33.74 15.26
CA SER A 14 4.34 33.45 15.93
C SER A 14 3.35 32.64 15.06
N LEU A 15 3.41 32.83 13.73
CA LEU A 15 2.51 32.18 12.78
C LEU A 15 2.81 30.68 12.61
N VAL A 16 4.08 30.28 12.64
CA VAL A 16 4.49 28.87 12.47
C VAL A 16 4.05 28.01 13.66
N HIS A 17 4.11 28.54 14.89
CA HIS A 17 3.64 27.83 16.09
C HIS A 17 2.11 27.75 16.17
N SER A 18 1.39 28.78 15.71
CA SER A 18 -0.08 28.78 15.67
C SER A 18 -0.64 27.76 14.67
N PHE A 19 -0.01 27.65 13.50
CA PHE A 19 -0.41 26.70 12.45
C PHE A 19 -0.14 25.24 12.83
N ALA A 20 1.00 24.96 13.47
CA ALA A 20 1.34 23.62 13.99
C ALA A 20 0.35 23.14 15.07
N GLY A 21 -0.15 24.04 15.92
CA GLY A 21 -1.15 23.71 16.95
C GLY A 21 -2.53 23.36 16.40
N HIS A 22 -2.92 23.90 15.25
CA HIS A 22 -4.22 23.62 14.61
C HIS A 22 -4.23 22.31 13.80
N LEU A 23 -3.11 21.94 13.16
CA LEU A 23 -3.02 20.70 12.39
C LEU A 23 -2.85 19.45 13.25
N SER A 24 -2.20 19.55 14.42
CA SER A 24 -2.16 18.46 15.41
C SER A 24 -3.55 18.07 15.95
N ARG A 25 -4.55 18.97 15.85
CA ARG A 25 -5.95 18.66 16.18
C ARG A 25 -6.73 18.02 15.03
N LEU A 26 -6.23 18.13 13.79
CA LEU A 26 -6.80 17.48 12.60
C LEU A 26 -6.18 16.10 12.33
N SER A 27 -5.13 15.72 13.06
CA SER A 27 -4.54 14.39 13.06
C SER A 27 -5.47 13.36 13.74
N LEU A 28 -6.46 12.88 12.98
CA LEU A 28 -6.78 11.44 12.80
C LEU A 28 -6.64 10.49 14.02
N CYS A 29 -7.06 10.91 15.22
CA CYS A 29 -7.10 10.06 16.41
C CYS A 29 -8.50 9.49 16.72
N ASP A 30 -9.40 9.43 15.74
CA ASP A 30 -10.68 8.71 15.86
C ASP A 30 -10.76 7.51 14.89
N TYR A 31 -9.65 6.82 14.66
CA TYR A 31 -9.72 5.43 14.18
C TYR A 31 -10.11 4.51 15.34
N ARG A 32 -11.40 4.48 15.68
CA ARG A 32 -11.94 3.32 16.39
C ARG A 32 -11.99 2.16 15.39
N PRO A 33 -11.30 1.03 15.64
CA PRO A 33 -11.54 -0.17 14.86
C PRO A 33 -12.97 -0.62 15.18
N ASP A 34 -13.89 -0.21 14.33
CA ASP A 34 -15.29 -0.60 14.44
C ASP A 34 -15.33 -2.13 14.29
N ARG A 35 -15.87 -2.83 15.29
CA ARG A 35 -15.99 -4.29 15.32
C ARG A 35 -17.02 -4.84 14.32
N ARG A 36 -17.38 -4.03 13.32
CA ARG A 36 -18.32 -4.35 12.25
C ARG A 36 -17.68 -3.96 10.93
N TRP A 37 -17.00 -4.91 10.28
CA TRP A 37 -16.79 -4.87 8.83
C TRP A 37 -18.13 -5.13 8.09
N GLY A 38 -19.20 -4.44 8.50
CA GLY A 38 -20.53 -4.51 7.92
C GLY A 38 -20.81 -3.22 7.17
N ARG A 39 -20.76 -3.28 5.83
CA ARG A 39 -21.32 -2.30 4.87
C ARG A 39 -21.13 -0.81 5.24
N GLY A 40 -19.90 -0.40 5.51
CA GLY A 40 -19.54 1.02 5.41
C GLY A 40 -19.29 1.38 3.95
N GLN A 41 -20.13 2.23 3.36
CA GLN A 41 -19.86 2.84 2.05
C GLN A 41 -18.52 3.59 2.11
N LEU A 42 -17.54 3.16 1.31
CA LEU A 42 -16.36 3.95 1.04
C LEU A 42 -16.74 5.17 0.18
N PRO A 43 -16.14 6.35 0.42
CA PRO A 43 -16.39 7.53 -0.40
C PRO A 43 -15.96 7.27 -1.85
N ALA A 44 -16.78 7.78 -2.78
CA ALA A 44 -16.64 7.58 -4.22
C ALA A 44 -15.25 8.01 -4.72
N ALA A 45 -14.61 7.13 -5.49
CA ALA A 45 -13.35 7.38 -6.17
C ALA A 45 -13.56 8.39 -7.31
N GLY A 46 -13.37 9.68 -7.03
CA GLY A 46 -13.43 10.73 -8.07
C GLY A 46 -13.47 12.16 -7.55
N ALA A 47 -13.86 12.40 -6.30
CA ALA A 47 -13.69 13.71 -5.69
C ALA A 47 -12.28 13.81 -5.12
N GLU A 48 -11.43 14.64 -5.73
CA GLU A 48 -10.28 15.21 -5.03
C GLU A 48 -10.83 15.78 -3.72
N SER A 49 -10.35 15.29 -2.58
CA SER A 49 -10.97 15.69 -1.32
C SER A 49 -10.81 17.20 -1.19
N VAL A 50 -11.82 17.90 -0.67
CA VAL A 50 -11.75 19.36 -0.44
C VAL A 50 -10.48 19.72 0.36
N VAL A 51 -10.03 18.78 1.20
CA VAL A 51 -8.77 18.86 1.96
C VAL A 51 -7.55 18.82 1.04
N ASP A 52 -7.50 17.94 0.04
CA ASP A 52 -6.37 17.85 -0.91
C ASP A 52 -6.26 19.09 -1.79
N ALA A 53 -7.40 19.63 -2.26
CA ALA A 53 -7.43 20.86 -3.05
C ALA A 53 -6.99 22.08 -2.21
N ALA A 54 -7.50 22.20 -0.98
CA ALA A 54 -7.10 23.27 -0.06
C ALA A 54 -5.63 23.16 0.34
N LEU A 55 -5.13 21.95 0.59
CA LEU A 55 -3.71 21.72 0.90
C LEU A 55 -2.83 22.15 -0.28
N ARG A 56 -3.22 21.82 -1.53
CA ARG A 56 -2.48 22.25 -2.73
C ARG A 56 -2.40 23.78 -2.83
N THR A 57 -3.51 24.49 -2.66
CA THR A 57 -3.52 25.97 -2.69
C THR A 57 -2.66 26.57 -1.58
N VAL A 58 -2.72 26.02 -0.36
CA VAL A 58 -1.87 26.49 0.76
C VAL A 58 -0.39 26.23 0.45
N MET A 59 -0.05 25.07 -0.09
CA MET A 59 1.33 24.73 -0.47
C MET A 59 1.87 25.67 -1.56
N GLU A 60 1.06 26.01 -2.57
CA GLU A 60 1.44 26.96 -3.63
C GLU A 60 1.74 28.36 -3.06
N VAL A 61 0.86 28.85 -2.17
CA VAL A 61 1.05 30.15 -1.50
C VAL A 61 2.28 30.14 -0.58
N VAL A 62 2.53 29.05 0.14
CA VAL A 62 3.74 28.91 0.98
C VAL A 62 5.01 28.85 0.13
N ILE A 63 4.96 28.19 -1.04
CA ILE A 63 6.08 28.14 -1.98
C ILE A 63 6.41 29.52 -2.53
N GLU A 64 5.38 30.28 -2.91
CA GLU A 64 5.52 31.64 -3.43
C GLU A 64 6.05 32.61 -2.35
N LEU A 65 5.54 32.50 -1.11
CA LEU A 65 5.91 33.40 0.00
C LEU A 65 7.32 33.18 0.54
N LEU A 66 7.81 31.93 0.54
CA LEU A 66 9.14 31.61 1.10
C LEU A 66 10.26 31.81 0.07
N GLY A 67 9.96 31.70 -1.24
CA GLY A 67 10.99 31.68 -2.28
C GLY A 67 11.85 30.41 -2.21
N GLY A 68 12.59 30.12 -3.30
CA GLY A 68 13.29 28.83 -3.45
C GLY A 68 14.31 28.49 -2.35
N MET A 69 15.03 29.50 -1.84
CA MET A 69 16.04 29.32 -0.79
C MET A 69 15.42 29.08 0.59
N ALA A 70 14.48 29.94 1.04
CA ALA A 70 13.87 29.76 2.36
C ALA A 70 12.92 28.56 2.43
N LEU A 71 12.35 28.12 1.29
CA LEU A 71 11.61 26.87 1.19
C LEU A 71 12.50 25.67 1.55
N ALA A 72 13.72 25.64 1.03
CA ALA A 72 14.67 24.57 1.30
C ALA A 72 15.16 24.59 2.76
N ASP A 73 15.39 25.78 3.30
CA ASP A 73 16.02 25.95 4.62
C ASP A 73 15.04 25.85 5.79
N SER A 74 13.77 26.23 5.62
CA SER A 74 12.81 26.33 6.72
C SER A 74 11.55 25.47 6.56
N PHE A 75 11.09 25.26 5.32
CA PHE A 75 9.85 24.54 5.08
C PHE A 75 10.07 23.05 4.87
N LEU A 76 11.09 22.64 4.10
CA LEU A 76 11.42 21.22 3.94
C LEU A 76 11.73 20.50 5.25
N PRO A 77 12.44 21.09 6.24
CA PRO A 77 12.62 20.46 7.55
C PRO A 77 11.31 20.27 8.30
N VAL A 78 10.40 21.24 8.26
CA VAL A 78 9.06 21.15 8.89
C VAL A 78 8.20 20.11 8.18
N CYS A 79 8.18 20.10 6.85
CA CYS A 79 7.48 19.08 6.07
C CYS A 79 8.04 17.68 6.31
N ARG A 80 9.37 17.53 6.43
CA ARG A 80 10.03 16.27 6.79
C ARG A 80 9.69 15.85 8.21
N TRP A 81 9.66 16.79 9.16
CA TRP A 81 9.26 16.50 10.53
C TRP A 81 7.79 16.05 10.57
N TRP A 82 6.86 16.78 9.95
CA TRP A 82 5.45 16.39 9.86
C TRP A 82 5.24 15.09 9.11
N PHE A 83 6.00 14.87 8.03
CA PHE A 83 5.95 13.61 7.30
C PHE A 83 6.47 12.46 8.16
N ASN A 84 7.53 12.65 8.95
CA ASN A 84 7.97 11.65 9.92
C ASN A 84 6.90 11.42 11.00
N GLU A 85 6.33 12.46 11.59
CA GLU A 85 5.31 12.29 12.62
C GLU A 85 3.99 11.70 12.09
N ALA A 86 3.59 12.00 10.85
CA ALA A 86 2.34 11.49 10.29
C ALA A 86 2.52 10.16 9.56
N VAL A 87 3.54 10.07 8.72
CA VAL A 87 3.82 8.89 7.90
C VAL A 87 4.65 7.89 8.65
N CYS A 88 5.67 8.28 9.43
CA CYS A 88 6.56 7.34 10.15
C CYS A 88 6.03 6.87 11.51
N HIS A 89 4.93 7.46 12.02
CA HIS A 89 4.33 7.01 13.29
C HIS A 89 3.85 5.54 13.24
N PRO A 90 4.09 4.71 14.27
CA PRO A 90 3.69 3.30 14.28
C PRO A 90 2.20 3.06 13.99
N GLY A 91 1.34 3.99 14.43
CA GLY A 91 -0.11 3.93 14.21
C GLY A 91 -0.57 4.14 12.77
N SER A 92 0.27 4.70 11.88
CA SER A 92 -0.13 4.97 10.49
C SER A 92 0.16 3.81 9.54
N PHE A 93 1.05 2.88 9.92
CA PHE A 93 1.44 1.74 9.08
C PHE A 93 1.60 0.44 9.86
N ARG A 94 2.49 0.40 10.86
CA ARG A 94 2.85 -0.85 11.57
C ARG A 94 1.62 -1.51 12.20
N ILE A 95 0.90 -0.79 13.05
CA ILE A 95 -0.28 -1.35 13.74
C ILE A 95 -1.35 -1.79 12.73
N PRO A 96 -1.73 -0.96 11.74
CA PRO A 96 -2.66 -1.39 10.68
C PRO A 96 -2.23 -2.66 9.95
N VAL A 97 -0.95 -2.79 9.57
CA VAL A 97 -0.44 -3.97 8.84
C VAL A 97 -0.44 -5.21 9.74
N GLU A 98 0.00 -5.10 10.98
CA GLU A 98 0.03 -6.22 11.93
C GLU A 98 -1.39 -6.73 12.22
N VAL A 99 -2.33 -5.83 12.53
CA VAL A 99 -3.73 -6.17 12.80
C VAL A 99 -4.39 -6.79 11.56
N TRP A 100 -4.20 -6.17 10.40
CA TRP A 100 -4.72 -6.71 9.14
C TRP A 100 -4.14 -8.09 8.83
N ARG A 101 -2.82 -8.28 8.93
CA ARG A 101 -2.14 -9.55 8.65
C ARG A 101 -2.71 -10.66 9.53
N ILE A 102 -2.79 -10.43 10.85
CA ILE A 102 -3.31 -11.43 11.80
C ILE A 102 -4.74 -11.82 11.43
N GLY A 103 -5.61 -10.82 11.19
CA GLY A 103 -7.00 -11.07 10.79
C GLY A 103 -7.12 -11.80 9.46
N ALA A 104 -6.35 -11.41 8.44
CA ALA A 104 -6.34 -12.03 7.12
C ALA A 104 -5.86 -13.49 7.18
N CYS A 105 -4.76 -13.77 7.91
CA CYS A 105 -4.27 -15.13 8.09
C CYS A 105 -5.31 -16.00 8.81
N GLN A 106 -5.93 -15.52 9.88
CA GLN A 106 -6.98 -16.25 10.60
C GLN A 106 -8.18 -16.56 9.72
N GLN A 107 -8.67 -15.57 8.97
CA GLN A 107 -9.81 -15.76 8.07
C GLN A 107 -9.47 -16.74 6.94
N LEU A 108 -8.29 -16.63 6.34
CA LEU A 108 -7.85 -17.57 5.30
C LEU A 108 -7.70 -18.98 5.86
N ASP A 109 -7.07 -19.14 7.03
CA ASP A 109 -6.90 -20.46 7.67
C ASP A 109 -8.27 -21.08 7.99
N GLU A 110 -9.23 -20.30 8.50
CA GLU A 110 -10.60 -20.76 8.76
C GLU A 110 -11.31 -21.21 7.48
N GLN A 111 -11.25 -20.40 6.41
CA GLN A 111 -11.90 -20.74 5.14
C GLN A 111 -11.23 -21.93 4.46
N ILE A 112 -9.90 -21.98 4.40
CA ILE A 112 -9.14 -23.08 3.80
C ILE A 112 -9.41 -24.40 4.53
N CYS A 113 -9.55 -24.39 5.87
CA CYS A 113 -9.94 -25.60 6.61
C CYS A 113 -11.33 -26.14 6.22
N ARG A 114 -12.21 -25.30 5.66
CA ARG A 114 -13.53 -25.71 5.15
C ARG A 114 -13.47 -26.17 3.69
N MET A 115 -12.45 -25.78 2.95
CA MET A 115 -12.22 -26.20 1.57
C MET A 115 -11.79 -27.67 1.55
N ARG A 116 -12.72 -28.54 1.17
CA ARG A 116 -12.46 -29.99 1.04
C ARG A 116 -12.09 -30.34 -0.39
N GLU A 117 -11.29 -31.39 -0.55
CA GLU A 117 -11.17 -32.09 -1.83
C GLU A 117 -12.50 -32.76 -2.18
N PRO A 118 -12.80 -32.94 -3.49
CA PRO A 118 -13.94 -33.75 -3.89
C PRO A 118 -13.80 -35.18 -3.33
N PRO A 119 -14.91 -35.83 -2.95
CA PRO A 119 -14.85 -37.19 -2.46
C PRO A 119 -14.39 -38.15 -3.55
N ALA A 120 -13.96 -39.35 -3.16
CA ALA A 120 -13.65 -40.39 -4.12
C ALA A 120 -14.91 -40.71 -4.94
N ILE A 121 -14.69 -41.05 -6.22
CA ILE A 121 -15.74 -41.37 -7.18
C ILE A 121 -16.66 -42.48 -6.63
N THR A 122 -16.24 -43.35 -5.73
CA THR A 122 -17.10 -44.41 -5.18
C THR A 122 -18.22 -43.93 -4.26
N ASP A 123 -18.17 -42.70 -3.76
CA ASP A 123 -19.04 -42.20 -2.70
C ASP A 123 -20.05 -41.15 -3.24
N PHE A 124 -20.92 -41.57 -4.16
CA PHE A 124 -21.89 -40.70 -4.85
C PHE A 124 -23.14 -40.34 -4.04
N GLU A 125 -23.19 -40.68 -2.75
CA GLU A 125 -24.46 -40.69 -2.00
C GLU A 125 -25.04 -39.29 -1.77
N ASP A 126 -24.26 -38.21 -1.91
CA ASP A 126 -24.77 -36.84 -1.72
C ASP A 126 -24.14 -35.77 -2.63
N LEU A 127 -24.80 -35.45 -3.74
CA LEU A 127 -24.44 -34.34 -4.62
C LEU A 127 -24.59 -32.95 -3.96
N ARG A 128 -25.29 -32.84 -2.82
CA ARG A 128 -25.45 -31.56 -2.09
C ARG A 128 -24.10 -31.05 -1.57
N VAL A 129 -23.15 -31.95 -1.34
CA VAL A 129 -21.78 -31.58 -0.93
C VAL A 129 -21.13 -30.65 -1.96
N GLY A 130 -21.39 -30.83 -3.26
CA GLY A 130 -20.88 -29.93 -4.30
C GLY A 130 -21.49 -28.52 -4.24
N LEU A 131 -22.75 -28.40 -3.83
CA LEU A 131 -23.41 -27.09 -3.66
C LEU A 131 -22.92 -26.38 -2.40
N GLU A 132 -22.70 -27.11 -1.31
CA GLU A 132 -22.10 -26.55 -0.08
C GLU A 132 -20.67 -26.07 -0.35
N HIS A 133 -19.90 -26.85 -1.12
CA HIS A 133 -18.56 -26.46 -1.54
C HIS A 133 -18.54 -25.17 -2.37
N ALA A 134 -19.49 -25.02 -3.29
CA ALA A 134 -19.62 -23.82 -4.11
C ALA A 134 -19.83 -22.53 -3.30
N GLU A 135 -20.51 -22.61 -2.15
CA GLU A 135 -20.70 -21.48 -1.25
C GLU A 135 -19.38 -21.11 -0.54
N GLU A 136 -18.62 -22.10 -0.07
CA GLU A 136 -17.31 -21.87 0.55
C GLU A 136 -16.30 -21.30 -0.47
N GLU A 137 -16.33 -21.78 -1.73
CA GLU A 137 -15.53 -21.19 -2.81
C GLU A 137 -15.85 -19.69 -3.00
N MET A 138 -17.13 -19.30 -2.95
CA MET A 138 -17.54 -17.91 -3.08
C MET A 138 -17.01 -17.05 -1.92
N ARG A 139 -17.12 -17.53 -0.67
CA ARG A 139 -16.59 -16.82 0.50
C ARG A 139 -15.08 -16.64 0.43
N LEU A 140 -14.34 -17.66 0.00
CA LEU A 140 -12.89 -17.58 -0.18
C LEU A 140 -12.51 -16.63 -1.33
N THR A 141 -13.32 -16.59 -2.40
CA THR A 141 -13.17 -15.62 -3.49
C THR A 141 -13.35 -14.20 -2.97
N GLU A 142 -14.39 -13.94 -2.18
CA GLU A 142 -14.62 -12.62 -1.59
C GLU A 142 -13.46 -12.20 -0.68
N LEU A 143 -12.99 -13.09 0.18
CA LEU A 143 -11.88 -12.82 1.09
C LEU A 143 -10.57 -12.50 0.34
N SER A 144 -10.26 -13.24 -0.72
CA SER A 144 -9.01 -13.07 -1.46
C SER A 144 -9.07 -11.92 -2.48
N ALA A 145 -10.21 -11.73 -3.14
CA ALA A 145 -10.34 -10.92 -4.37
C ALA A 145 -11.29 -9.75 -4.29
N SER A 146 -12.12 -9.61 -3.25
CA SER A 146 -13.09 -8.52 -3.20
C SER A 146 -12.42 -7.15 -3.20
N PHE A 147 -12.99 -6.22 -3.95
CA PHE A 147 -12.74 -4.81 -3.68
C PHE A 147 -13.76 -4.33 -2.64
N PRO A 148 -13.37 -3.54 -1.63
CA PRO A 148 -12.06 -2.96 -1.37
C PRO A 148 -11.15 -3.78 -0.44
N SER A 149 -11.65 -4.86 0.14
CA SER A 149 -11.11 -5.49 1.35
C SER A 149 -10.28 -6.75 1.12
N GLY A 150 -10.27 -7.26 -0.10
CA GLY A 150 -9.56 -8.49 -0.45
C GLY A 150 -8.08 -8.39 -0.14
N VAL A 151 -7.51 -9.50 0.35
CA VAL A 151 -6.12 -9.59 0.84
C VAL A 151 -5.14 -8.99 -0.17
N THR A 152 -5.26 -9.36 -1.45
CA THR A 152 -4.39 -8.87 -2.52
C THR A 152 -4.52 -7.35 -2.74
N VAL A 153 -5.73 -6.81 -2.64
CA VAL A 153 -5.99 -5.37 -2.80
C VAL A 153 -5.39 -4.57 -1.64
N VAL A 154 -5.54 -5.05 -0.41
CA VAL A 154 -4.99 -4.39 0.78
C VAL A 154 -3.46 -4.40 0.75
N LEU A 155 -2.85 -5.54 0.42
CA LEU A 155 -1.40 -5.67 0.26
C LEU A 155 -0.86 -4.65 -0.77
N LEU A 156 -1.49 -4.57 -1.95
CA LEU A 156 -1.14 -3.58 -2.98
C LEU A 156 -1.16 -2.15 -2.47
N ARG A 157 -2.14 -1.78 -1.62
CA ARG A 157 -2.19 -0.43 -1.04
C ARG A 157 -1.01 -0.16 -0.12
N PHE A 158 -0.62 -1.11 0.71
CA PHE A 158 0.54 -0.97 1.58
C PHE A 158 1.85 -0.86 0.78
N ALA A 159 2.04 -1.72 -0.23
CA ALA A 159 3.21 -1.65 -1.12
C ALA A 159 3.32 -0.29 -1.83
N ARG A 160 2.19 0.26 -2.31
CA ARG A 160 2.15 1.60 -2.93
C ARG A 160 2.50 2.72 -1.96
N ARG A 161 2.05 2.64 -0.70
CA ARG A 161 2.42 3.61 0.34
C ARG A 161 3.93 3.61 0.58
N LEU A 162 4.55 2.42 0.66
CA LEU A 162 6.00 2.30 0.79
C LEU A 162 6.76 2.81 -0.43
N SER A 163 6.27 2.55 -1.63
CA SER A 163 6.84 3.13 -2.85
C SER A 163 6.76 4.68 -2.86
N GLY A 164 5.73 5.26 -2.23
CA GLY A 164 5.64 6.70 -1.99
C GLY A 164 6.71 7.19 -1.02
N LEU A 165 6.89 6.49 0.10
CA LEU A 165 7.93 6.79 1.09
C LEU A 165 9.34 6.70 0.51
N LEU A 166 9.64 5.68 -0.29
CA LEU A 166 10.94 5.55 -0.96
C LEU A 166 11.22 6.73 -1.91
N ARG A 167 10.21 7.13 -2.70
CA ARG A 167 10.33 8.31 -3.58
C ARG A 167 10.56 9.59 -2.78
N TRP A 168 9.91 9.74 -1.63
CA TRP A 168 10.12 10.86 -0.72
C TRP A 168 11.57 10.90 -0.20
N ILE A 169 12.09 9.76 0.27
CA ILE A 169 13.47 9.65 0.76
C ILE A 169 14.46 10.02 -0.35
N ASN A 170 14.24 9.52 -1.57
CA ASN A 170 15.11 9.78 -2.73
C ASN A 170 14.98 11.20 -3.30
N ALA A 171 13.88 11.91 -3.04
CA ALA A 171 13.67 13.29 -3.51
C ALA A 171 14.48 14.32 -2.70
N ALA A 172 15.21 13.91 -1.67
CA ALA A 172 16.04 14.80 -0.86
C ALA A 172 17.19 15.37 -1.71
N PRO A 173 17.25 16.69 -2.00
CA PRO A 173 18.31 17.26 -2.83
C PRO A 173 19.68 17.18 -2.12
N PHE A 174 20.61 16.33 -2.54
CA PHE A 174 21.99 16.40 -2.05
C PHE A 174 22.61 17.73 -2.51
N ASN A 175 22.53 18.77 -1.67
CA ASN A 175 23.18 20.05 -1.93
C ASN A 175 24.69 19.87 -1.74
N GLY A 176 25.33 19.25 -2.72
CA GLY A 176 26.78 19.11 -2.79
C GLY A 176 27.46 20.30 -3.50
N GLN A 177 26.82 21.46 -3.61
CA GLN A 177 27.31 22.55 -4.47
C GLN A 177 27.42 23.95 -3.83
N SER A 178 26.96 24.19 -2.60
CA SER A 178 27.31 25.42 -1.88
C SER A 178 28.61 25.21 -1.11
N ALA A 179 29.71 25.08 -1.86
CA ALA A 179 31.08 25.13 -1.33
C ALA A 179 31.49 26.59 -1.04
N ASP A 180 30.61 27.37 -0.42
CA ASP A 180 30.89 28.76 -0.07
C ASP A 180 30.80 28.95 1.45
N GLU A 181 31.85 29.54 1.97
CA GLU A 181 32.36 29.40 3.32
C GLU A 181 31.49 30.13 4.36
N GLY A 182 30.83 29.38 5.24
CA GLY A 182 30.10 29.96 6.36
C GLY A 182 29.75 28.92 7.42
N ASN A 183 30.34 29.06 8.61
CA ASN A 183 30.30 28.15 9.77
C ASN A 183 28.89 27.72 10.28
N SER A 184 27.80 28.24 9.69
CA SER A 184 26.41 27.93 10.03
C SER A 184 25.80 26.75 9.24
N ASP A 185 26.45 26.28 8.17
CA ASP A 185 25.88 25.23 7.29
C ASP A 185 26.11 23.78 7.78
N SER A 186 26.85 23.63 8.89
CA SER A 186 27.17 22.33 9.50
C SER A 186 25.98 21.73 10.28
N GLU A 187 25.27 22.54 11.06
CA GLU A 187 24.18 22.06 11.93
C GLU A 187 22.93 21.65 11.13
N SER A 188 22.55 22.43 10.12
CA SER A 188 21.45 22.13 9.18
C SER A 188 21.70 20.81 8.44
N THR A 189 22.93 20.60 7.97
CA THR A 189 23.38 19.38 7.29
C THR A 189 23.32 18.16 8.21
N LEU A 190 23.77 18.29 9.46
CA LEU A 190 23.72 17.23 10.47
C LEU A 190 22.28 16.84 10.83
N LEU A 191 21.39 17.81 11.06
CA LEU A 191 19.98 17.56 11.33
C LEU A 191 19.30 16.84 10.17
N ARG A 192 19.59 17.26 8.93
CA ARG A 192 19.07 16.64 7.73
C ARG A 192 19.50 15.18 7.57
N ARG A 193 20.80 14.88 7.80
CA ARG A 193 21.31 13.50 7.81
C ARG A 193 20.60 12.66 8.87
N ARG A 194 20.34 13.21 10.05
CA ARG A 194 19.62 12.53 11.13
C ARG A 194 18.18 12.18 10.71
N TYR A 195 17.46 13.10 10.08
CA TYR A 195 16.12 12.82 9.55
C TYR A 195 16.14 11.74 8.47
N LEU A 196 17.06 11.82 7.51
CA LEU A 196 17.22 10.81 6.45
C LEU A 196 17.49 9.41 7.03
N ARG A 197 18.37 9.31 8.03
CA ARG A 197 18.67 8.04 8.70
C ARG A 197 17.41 7.48 9.37
N SER A 198 16.66 8.32 10.09
CA SER A 198 15.42 7.91 10.75
C SER A 198 14.34 7.47 9.75
N GLU A 199 14.18 8.21 8.65
CA GLU A 199 13.27 7.87 7.54
C GLU A 199 13.65 6.53 6.88
N ALA A 200 14.93 6.32 6.61
CA ALA A 200 15.45 5.09 6.03
C ALA A 200 15.24 3.89 6.97
N GLU A 201 15.55 4.04 8.26
CA GLU A 201 15.31 3.00 9.27
C GLU A 201 13.82 2.62 9.36
N GLU A 202 12.93 3.61 9.34
CA GLU A 202 11.49 3.34 9.34
C GLU A 202 11.04 2.64 8.05
N PHE A 203 11.57 3.06 6.90
CA PHE A 203 11.32 2.37 5.64
C PHE A 203 11.77 0.91 5.69
N ARG A 204 12.99 0.61 6.20
CA ARG A 204 13.48 -0.77 6.39
C ARG A 204 12.52 -1.58 7.25
N ARG A 205 12.11 -1.06 8.40
CA ARG A 205 11.18 -1.75 9.32
C ARG A 205 9.86 -2.09 8.64
N ARG A 206 9.30 -1.17 7.84
CA ARG A 206 8.02 -1.37 7.16
C ARG A 206 8.09 -2.33 6.00
N VAL A 207 9.16 -2.27 5.23
CA VAL A 207 9.42 -3.23 4.15
C VAL A 207 9.55 -4.63 4.73
N ALA A 208 10.29 -4.80 5.84
CA ALA A 208 10.39 -6.09 6.53
C ALA A 208 9.03 -6.60 7.01
N LEU A 209 8.22 -5.76 7.66
CA LEU A 209 6.86 -6.11 8.10
C LEU A 209 5.97 -6.56 6.92
N LEU A 210 6.05 -5.85 5.79
CA LEU A 210 5.26 -6.18 4.62
C LEU A 210 5.74 -7.49 4.00
N ALA A 211 7.06 -7.69 3.86
CA ALA A 211 7.65 -8.91 3.32
C ALA A 211 7.30 -10.15 4.15
N ASP A 212 7.31 -10.04 5.48
CA ASP A 212 6.88 -11.12 6.37
C ASP A 212 5.39 -11.42 6.19
N ALA A 213 4.55 -10.39 6.09
CA ALA A 213 3.12 -10.57 5.79
C ALA A 213 2.90 -11.27 4.44
N THR A 214 3.62 -10.88 3.39
CA THR A 214 3.51 -11.53 2.07
C THR A 214 3.93 -12.99 2.13
N ARG A 215 5.02 -13.31 2.82
CA ARG A 215 5.51 -14.69 2.99
C ARG A 215 4.50 -15.58 3.70
N GLU A 216 3.84 -15.06 4.73
CA GLU A 216 2.79 -15.78 5.45
C GLU A 216 1.55 -16.01 4.59
N LEU A 217 1.09 -14.97 3.89
CA LEU A 217 -0.12 -15.01 3.06
C LEU A 217 0.07 -15.84 1.79
N ARG A 218 1.28 -15.86 1.21
CA ARG A 218 1.62 -16.66 0.02
C ARG A 218 1.34 -18.15 0.21
N LYS A 219 1.54 -18.66 1.44
CA LYS A 219 1.28 -20.06 1.81
C LYS A 219 -0.21 -20.39 1.94
N ARG A 220 -1.07 -19.36 1.96
CA ARG A 220 -2.51 -19.42 2.18
C ARG A 220 -3.30 -18.95 0.96
N LEU A 221 -2.67 -18.91 -0.22
CA LEU A 221 -3.38 -18.58 -1.44
C LEU A 221 -4.27 -19.77 -1.83
N PRO A 222 -5.53 -19.53 -2.26
CA PRO A 222 -6.41 -20.58 -2.75
C PRO A 222 -5.75 -21.39 -3.88
N ASP A 223 -5.98 -22.71 -3.89
CA ASP A 223 -5.55 -23.58 -4.98
C ASP A 223 -6.46 -23.35 -6.20
N PRO A 224 -5.96 -22.75 -7.31
CA PRO A 224 -6.79 -22.46 -8.48
C PRO A 224 -7.32 -23.72 -9.17
N GLU A 225 -6.73 -24.89 -8.94
CA GLU A 225 -7.16 -26.15 -9.56
C GLU A 225 -8.27 -26.85 -8.78
N LEU A 226 -8.51 -26.48 -7.52
CA LEU A 226 -9.52 -27.13 -6.69
C LEU A 226 -10.93 -27.05 -7.29
N PRO A 227 -11.42 -25.90 -7.79
CA PRO A 227 -12.73 -25.84 -8.44
C PRO A 227 -12.82 -26.75 -9.67
N ILE A 228 -11.72 -26.94 -10.41
CA ILE A 228 -11.67 -27.82 -11.58
C ILE A 228 -11.81 -29.28 -11.15
N ARG A 229 -11.14 -29.69 -10.07
CA ARG A 229 -11.31 -31.04 -9.50
C ARG A 229 -12.77 -31.30 -9.08
N TRP A 230 -13.42 -30.31 -8.47
CA TRP A 230 -14.84 -30.39 -8.13
C TRP A 230 -15.77 -30.42 -9.35
N ALA A 231 -15.42 -29.70 -10.42
CA ALA A 231 -16.16 -29.75 -11.67
C ALA A 231 -16.13 -31.15 -12.30
N GLN A 232 -14.95 -31.76 -12.37
CA GLN A 232 -14.76 -33.11 -12.90
C GLN A 232 -15.53 -34.14 -12.08
N TRP A 233 -15.40 -34.09 -10.75
CA TRP A 233 -16.13 -34.97 -9.86
C TRP A 233 -17.66 -34.84 -10.04
N PHE A 234 -18.18 -33.61 -10.10
CA PHE A 234 -19.62 -33.39 -10.23
C PHE A 234 -20.16 -33.83 -11.59
N GLU A 235 -19.36 -33.71 -12.66
CA GLU A 235 -19.73 -34.17 -13.99
C GLU A 235 -19.90 -35.70 -14.02
N GLU A 236 -18.92 -36.44 -13.48
CA GLU A 236 -18.96 -37.91 -13.37
C GLU A 236 -20.09 -38.39 -12.44
N ALA A 237 -20.21 -37.78 -11.26
CA ALA A 237 -21.25 -38.10 -10.29
C ALA A 237 -22.65 -37.77 -10.82
N GLY A 238 -22.79 -36.65 -11.53
CA GLY A 238 -24.03 -36.21 -12.15
C GLY A 238 -24.45 -37.14 -13.29
N GLU A 239 -23.52 -37.59 -14.12
CA GLU A 239 -23.79 -38.58 -15.18
C GLU A 239 -24.35 -39.88 -14.57
N ILE A 240 -23.72 -40.39 -13.52
CA ILE A 240 -24.14 -41.63 -12.83
C ILE A 240 -25.50 -41.45 -12.15
N ALA A 241 -25.76 -40.27 -11.58
CA ALA A 241 -27.06 -39.92 -10.99
C ALA A 241 -28.15 -39.61 -12.04
N GLY A 242 -27.84 -39.64 -13.34
CA GLY A 242 -28.78 -39.37 -14.42
C GLY A 242 -29.18 -37.90 -14.55
N PHE A 243 -28.32 -36.96 -14.12
CA PHE A 243 -28.55 -35.54 -14.33
C PHE A 243 -28.45 -35.16 -15.81
N PRO A 244 -29.23 -34.18 -16.28
CA PRO A 244 -29.11 -33.69 -17.65
C PRO A 244 -27.70 -33.14 -17.91
N GLU A 245 -27.11 -33.47 -19.06
CA GLU A 245 -25.79 -32.98 -19.48
C GLU A 245 -25.67 -31.44 -19.35
N GLY A 246 -26.72 -30.71 -19.73
CA GLY A 246 -26.75 -29.24 -19.61
C GLY A 246 -26.65 -28.72 -18.16
N HIS A 247 -26.98 -29.52 -17.15
CA HIS A 247 -26.75 -29.16 -15.74
C HIS A 247 -25.29 -29.33 -15.36
N CYS A 248 -24.68 -30.47 -15.71
CA CYS A 248 -23.25 -30.74 -15.48
C CYS A 248 -22.37 -29.69 -16.17
N MET A 249 -22.67 -29.36 -17.44
CA MET A 249 -21.95 -28.34 -18.20
C MET A 249 -22.04 -26.94 -17.59
N ARG A 250 -23.21 -26.56 -17.05
CA ARG A 250 -23.36 -25.27 -16.35
C ARG A 250 -22.55 -25.22 -15.06
N TYR A 251 -22.57 -26.30 -14.28
CA TYR A 251 -21.78 -26.38 -13.04
C TYR A 251 -20.28 -26.30 -13.36
N ARG A 252 -19.81 -27.05 -14.36
CA ARG A 252 -18.43 -27.01 -14.83
C ARG A 252 -18.00 -25.62 -15.26
N SER A 253 -18.80 -24.96 -16.10
CA SER A 253 -18.52 -23.59 -16.56
C SER A 253 -18.40 -22.59 -15.40
N GLN A 254 -19.22 -22.73 -14.35
CA GLN A 254 -19.12 -21.88 -13.17
C GLN A 254 -17.82 -22.11 -12.40
N ARG A 255 -17.41 -23.37 -12.19
CA ARG A 255 -16.13 -23.67 -11.50
C ARG A 255 -14.93 -23.24 -12.32
N GLU A 256 -14.95 -23.38 -13.65
CA GLU A 256 -13.91 -22.86 -14.53
C GLU A 256 -13.76 -21.33 -14.41
N GLN A 257 -14.86 -20.59 -14.26
CA GLN A 257 -14.82 -19.16 -13.98
C GLN A 257 -14.19 -18.86 -12.62
N VAL A 258 -14.56 -19.60 -11.56
CA VAL A 258 -13.96 -19.42 -10.21
C VAL A 258 -12.47 -19.73 -10.23
N ALA A 259 -12.05 -20.84 -10.85
CA ALA A 259 -10.65 -21.20 -11.04
C ALA A 259 -9.86 -20.08 -11.76
N ALA A 260 -10.44 -19.50 -12.82
CA ALA A 260 -9.83 -18.38 -13.53
C ALA A 260 -9.68 -17.13 -12.64
N VAL A 261 -10.67 -16.83 -11.80
CA VAL A 261 -10.61 -15.72 -10.83
C VAL A 261 -9.49 -15.98 -9.80
N TRP A 262 -9.39 -17.19 -9.26
CA TRP A 262 -8.38 -17.54 -8.28
C TRP A 262 -6.97 -17.53 -8.87
N ALA A 263 -6.79 -18.09 -10.07
CA ALA A 263 -5.52 -18.06 -10.78
C ALA A 263 -5.07 -16.62 -11.04
N ASN A 264 -6.01 -15.74 -11.39
CA ASN A 264 -5.70 -14.33 -11.63
C ASN A 264 -5.40 -13.57 -10.34
N ASN A 265 -6.13 -13.84 -9.27
CA ASN A 265 -5.84 -13.27 -7.96
C ASN A 265 -4.45 -13.69 -7.50
N ARG A 266 -4.13 -14.99 -7.57
CA ARG A 266 -2.82 -15.55 -7.23
C ARG A 266 -1.71 -14.89 -8.05
N ARG A 267 -1.87 -14.73 -9.36
CA ARG A 267 -0.91 -13.99 -10.20
C ARG A 267 -0.74 -12.53 -9.76
N THR A 268 -1.83 -11.86 -9.41
CA THR A 268 -1.79 -10.46 -8.93
C THR A 268 -1.09 -10.36 -7.58
N PHE A 269 -1.36 -11.29 -6.66
CA PHE A 269 -0.68 -11.39 -5.38
C PHE A 269 0.82 -11.62 -5.56
N LEU A 270 1.21 -12.59 -6.38
CA LEU A 270 2.63 -12.89 -6.64
C LEU A 270 3.35 -11.73 -7.32
N SER A 271 2.70 -11.03 -8.24
CA SER A 271 3.27 -9.79 -8.80
C SER A 271 3.42 -8.72 -7.72
N THR A 272 2.52 -8.64 -6.74
CA THR A 272 2.66 -7.71 -5.61
C THR A 272 3.82 -8.12 -4.69
N ASP A 273 4.00 -9.41 -4.46
CA ASP A 273 5.13 -9.99 -3.73
C ASP A 273 6.47 -9.58 -4.37
N GLU A 274 6.59 -9.71 -5.69
CA GLU A 274 7.76 -9.23 -6.46
C GLU A 274 8.02 -7.73 -6.28
N HIS A 275 6.97 -6.89 -6.15
CA HIS A 275 7.18 -5.48 -5.83
C HIS A 275 7.68 -5.27 -4.40
N VAL A 276 7.25 -6.09 -3.44
CA VAL A 276 7.77 -6.04 -2.07
C VAL A 276 9.23 -6.48 -2.05
N ASP A 277 9.60 -7.52 -2.79
CA ASP A 277 11.00 -7.94 -2.95
C ASP A 277 11.86 -6.83 -3.58
N ALA A 278 11.35 -6.13 -4.60
CA ALA A 278 12.05 -4.97 -5.17
C ALA A 278 12.22 -3.82 -4.16
N LEU A 279 11.28 -3.64 -3.22
CA LEU A 279 11.44 -2.69 -2.12
C LEU A 279 12.53 -3.17 -1.14
N VAL A 280 12.66 -4.48 -0.91
CA VAL A 280 13.75 -5.06 -0.10
C VAL A 280 15.10 -4.81 -0.77
N GLU A 281 15.22 -5.03 -2.09
CA GLU A 281 16.45 -4.76 -2.85
C GLU A 281 16.85 -3.28 -2.79
N SER A 282 15.86 -2.38 -2.74
CA SER A 282 16.12 -0.94 -2.61
C SER A 282 16.75 -0.54 -1.26
N LEU A 283 16.69 -1.40 -0.24
CA LEU A 283 17.31 -1.14 1.07
C LEU A 283 18.84 -1.08 0.96
N CYS A 284 19.47 -1.90 0.11
CA CYS A 284 20.92 -1.85 -0.10
C CYS A 284 21.35 -0.49 -0.68
N VAL A 285 20.56 0.08 -1.59
CA VAL A 285 20.84 1.41 -2.17
C VAL A 285 20.65 2.52 -1.13
N LEU A 286 19.70 2.34 -0.20
CA LEU A 286 19.52 3.28 0.91
C LEU A 286 20.68 3.24 1.91
N ASP A 287 21.30 2.07 2.12
CA ASP A 287 22.45 1.94 3.00
C ASP A 287 23.61 2.82 2.48
N ASP A 288 23.93 2.76 1.18
CA ASP A 288 24.92 3.64 0.52
C ASP A 288 24.65 5.14 0.75
N LEU A 289 23.38 5.54 0.79
CA LEU A 289 22.98 6.94 1.01
C LEU A 289 23.10 7.38 2.48
N THR A 290 23.00 6.43 3.42
CA THR A 290 23.10 6.69 4.86
C THR A 290 24.51 6.48 5.43
N GLU A 291 25.35 5.73 4.73
CA GLU A 291 26.74 5.40 5.06
C GLU A 291 27.78 6.37 4.49
N ILE A 292 27.36 7.50 3.88
CA ILE A 292 28.29 8.55 3.46
C ILE A 292 29.02 9.08 4.71
N SER A 293 30.19 8.47 4.94
CA SER A 293 31.19 8.75 5.96
C SER A 293 31.55 10.24 5.97
N ASP A 294 31.94 10.75 7.14
CA ASP A 294 32.52 12.09 7.27
C ASP A 294 33.84 12.25 6.46
N GLU A 295 34.35 11.16 5.89
CA GLU A 295 35.38 11.15 4.84
C GLU A 295 34.75 10.81 3.48
N ALA A 296 34.52 11.83 2.66
CA ALA A 296 33.92 11.69 1.34
C ALA A 296 34.78 10.86 0.37
N PRO A 297 34.13 10.04 -0.48
CA PRO A 297 34.40 10.10 -1.91
C PRO A 297 33.14 10.56 -2.64
N ARG A 298 33.30 11.61 -3.45
CA ARG A 298 32.28 12.11 -4.37
C ARG A 298 32.03 11.07 -5.48
N VAL A 299 31.20 10.07 -5.19
CA VAL A 299 30.65 9.21 -6.25
C VAL A 299 29.58 10.02 -6.96
N ARG A 300 29.87 10.48 -8.18
CA ARG A 300 28.85 11.03 -9.08
C ARG A 300 27.81 9.93 -9.32
N LEU A 301 26.63 10.11 -8.76
CA LEU A 301 25.39 9.45 -9.20
C LEU A 301 25.04 9.99 -10.59
N GLU A 302 25.83 9.63 -11.60
CA GLU A 302 25.43 9.78 -13.00
C GLU A 302 24.25 8.83 -13.24
N SER A 303 23.05 9.41 -13.28
CA SER A 303 21.87 8.94 -14.02
C SER A 303 21.75 7.43 -14.19
N ARG A 304 21.74 6.66 -13.09
CA ARG A 304 21.18 5.31 -13.14
C ARG A 304 19.68 5.48 -13.34
N ARG A 305 19.26 5.48 -14.62
CA ARG A 305 17.86 5.27 -15.01
C ARG A 305 17.40 4.00 -14.31
N TRP A 306 16.65 4.16 -13.23
CA TRP A 306 15.89 3.07 -12.65
C TRP A 306 14.97 2.51 -13.74
N PRO A 307 14.80 1.18 -13.82
CA PRO A 307 14.00 0.59 -14.88
C PRO A 307 12.60 1.21 -14.83
N ALA A 308 12.14 1.77 -15.95
CA ALA A 308 10.78 2.31 -16.12
C ALA A 308 9.66 1.27 -15.88
N CYS A 309 10.02 0.05 -15.47
CA CYS A 309 9.20 -1.12 -15.27
C CYS A 309 8.25 -1.00 -14.05
N GLN A 310 8.58 -0.24 -13.00
CA GLN A 310 7.79 -0.29 -11.75
C GLN A 310 6.51 0.58 -11.75
N ALA A 311 6.49 1.72 -12.45
CA ALA A 311 5.28 2.53 -12.56
C ALA A 311 4.24 1.87 -13.49
N GLY A 312 4.71 1.30 -14.60
CA GLY A 312 3.85 0.66 -15.60
C GLY A 312 3.20 -0.64 -15.12
N VAL A 313 3.90 -1.46 -14.33
CA VAL A 313 3.35 -2.74 -13.84
C VAL A 313 2.27 -2.52 -12.77
N CYS A 314 2.49 -1.60 -11.82
CA CYS A 314 1.47 -1.22 -10.84
C CYS A 314 0.22 -0.59 -11.49
N GLU A 315 0.40 0.26 -12.51
CA GLU A 315 -0.71 0.87 -13.22
C GLU A 315 -1.42 -0.12 -14.15
N ALA A 316 -0.69 -1.03 -14.82
CA ALA A 316 -1.25 -2.06 -15.67
C ALA A 316 -2.01 -3.13 -14.86
N ALA A 317 -1.48 -3.57 -13.72
CA ALA A 317 -2.17 -4.45 -12.78
C ALA A 317 -3.46 -3.80 -12.29
N TRP A 318 -3.44 -2.51 -11.96
CA TRP A 318 -4.63 -1.77 -11.57
C TRP A 318 -5.64 -1.58 -12.72
N ARG A 319 -5.20 -1.25 -13.94
CA ARG A 319 -6.07 -1.19 -15.12
C ARG A 319 -6.68 -2.56 -15.43
N ARG A 320 -5.98 -3.66 -15.10
CA ARG A 320 -6.46 -5.04 -15.27
C ARG A 320 -7.50 -5.40 -14.20
N VAL A 321 -7.23 -5.12 -12.92
CA VAL A 321 -8.19 -5.27 -11.81
C VAL A 321 -9.44 -4.40 -12.03
N ARG A 322 -9.28 -3.14 -12.45
CA ARG A 322 -10.40 -2.22 -12.73
C ARG A 322 -11.25 -2.67 -13.93
N ARG A 323 -10.65 -3.32 -14.94
CA ARG A 323 -11.38 -3.95 -16.05
C ARG A 323 -12.14 -5.20 -15.63
N LEU A 324 -11.62 -5.97 -14.68
CA LEU A 324 -12.22 -7.22 -14.22
C LEU A 324 -13.38 -7.01 -13.24
N PHE A 325 -13.35 -5.91 -12.47
CA PHE A 325 -14.33 -5.64 -11.40
C PHE A 325 -15.16 -4.37 -11.63
N GLY A 326 -15.03 -3.70 -12.78
CA GLY A 326 -15.54 -2.35 -13.01
C GLY A 326 -16.54 -2.16 -14.16
N GLN A 327 -17.18 -3.21 -14.67
CA GLN A 327 -18.36 -3.01 -15.53
C GLN A 327 -19.64 -3.25 -14.72
N PRO A 328 -20.41 -2.20 -14.38
CA PRO A 328 -21.84 -2.38 -14.15
C PRO A 328 -22.47 -2.81 -15.49
N ARG A 329 -23.24 -3.91 -15.47
CA ARG A 329 -24.20 -4.19 -16.55
C ARG A 329 -25.38 -3.25 -16.44
#